data_AF-R6H415-F1
#
_entry.id   AF-R6H415-F1
#
_cell.length_a   1.000
_cell.length_b   1.000
_cell.length_c   1.000
_cell.angle_alpha   90.00
_cell.angle_beta   90.00
_cell.angle_gamma   90.00
#
_symmetry.space_group_name_H-M   'P 1'
#
loop_
_entity.id
_entity.type
_entity.pdbx_description
1 polymer ?
#
loop_
_entity_poly.entity_id
_entity_poly.type
_entity_poly.pdbx_seq_one_letter_code
_entity_poly.pdbx_strand_id
1 'polypeptide(L)'
;MRDINKGNYLKELRLKNNLTQKDLGDLVHYSDKNISKWEQGKSFPQDDKTLNDLAAALGVDRKDLLCGGKHSIFESKIFKFSILGIVIVTIIVVAVALITKTRVYLIKADNKDIYIENGNYIVSHDYVNFSINYIDTNNSNEIESIELYKYVNNKPVLLHRTNSFPIDIYKRKSEKNSLADLARHTTVVKIKYKNNSEMDIKLEFKNIKSDYANEENKSVMSANLYSEPESVEEYLSQLGFTEDSNSYIKKINDEISVSYNNSNLLKLDIENENYKTTYKLYLEIDKMVLTKIDARTWRIKDDNLVASKYTAIDCYKTKCNNEEEYIGYLIFLKDKINSFQKEIK
;
A
#
# COMPACT_ATOMS: atom_id res chain seq x y z
N MET A 1 -13.74 -53.76 -0.78
CA MET A 1 -13.84 -53.36 -2.20
C MET A 1 -15.30 -53.59 -2.60
N ARG A 2 -16.05 -52.56 -3.00
CA ARG A 2 -17.49 -52.71 -3.32
C ARG A 2 -17.58 -53.55 -4.59
N ASP A 3 -18.11 -54.77 -4.53
CA ASP A 3 -18.19 -55.67 -5.69
C ASP A 3 -18.88 -54.97 -6.86
N ILE A 4 -18.17 -54.87 -7.98
CA ILE A 4 -18.71 -54.35 -9.23
C ILE A 4 -19.67 -55.43 -9.73
N ASN A 5 -20.98 -55.22 -9.54
CA ASN A 5 -21.98 -56.22 -9.91
C ASN A 5 -22.30 -56.16 -11.41
N LYS A 6 -21.37 -56.67 -12.22
CA LYS A 6 -21.49 -56.77 -13.70
C LYS A 6 -22.66 -57.67 -14.11
N GLY A 7 -22.98 -58.68 -13.31
CA GLY A 7 -24.08 -59.60 -13.56
C GLY A 7 -25.45 -58.91 -13.47
N ASN A 8 -25.69 -58.11 -12.44
CA ASN A 8 -26.91 -57.32 -12.34
C ASN A 8 -27.03 -56.32 -13.49
N TYR A 9 -25.94 -55.64 -13.84
CA TYR A 9 -25.94 -54.69 -14.96
C TYR A 9 -26.24 -55.38 -16.29
N LEU A 10 -25.68 -56.57 -16.52
CA LEU A 10 -26.00 -57.40 -17.70
C LEU A 10 -27.50 -57.75 -17.74
N LYS A 11 -28.08 -58.13 -16.60
CA LYS A 11 -29.52 -58.42 -16.48
C LYS A 11 -30.39 -57.21 -16.78
N GLU A 12 -30.03 -56.05 -16.25
CA GLU A 12 -30.73 -54.78 -16.48
C GLU A 12 -30.73 -54.41 -17.97
N LEU A 13 -29.57 -54.49 -18.63
CA LEU A 13 -29.44 -54.21 -20.06
C LEU A 13 -30.26 -55.19 -20.91
N ARG A 14 -30.23 -56.48 -20.57
CA ARG A 14 -31.03 -57.49 -21.26
C ARG A 14 -32.52 -57.18 -21.17
N LEU A 15 -33.01 -56.89 -19.97
CA LEU A 15 -34.42 -56.56 -19.74
C LEU A 15 -34.82 -55.26 -20.44
N LYS A 16 -33.94 -54.25 -20.47
CA LYS A 16 -34.16 -52.98 -21.19
C LYS A 16 -34.32 -53.19 -22.69
N ASN A 17 -33.63 -54.18 -23.26
CA ASN A 17 -33.75 -54.57 -24.67
C ASN A 17 -34.90 -55.56 -24.93
N ASN A 18 -35.76 -55.84 -23.92
CA ASN A 18 -36.87 -56.80 -24.00
C ASN A 18 -36.45 -58.23 -24.41
N LEU A 19 -35.22 -58.63 -24.08
CA LEU A 19 -34.69 -59.95 -24.43
C LEU A 19 -34.92 -60.93 -23.28
N THR A 20 -35.28 -62.18 -23.56
CA THR A 20 -35.17 -63.28 -22.60
C THR A 20 -33.71 -63.74 -22.47
N GLN A 21 -33.38 -64.53 -21.43
CA GLN A 21 -32.04 -65.12 -21.30
C GLN A 21 -31.68 -66.02 -22.49
N LYS A 22 -32.69 -66.66 -23.10
CA LYS A 22 -32.51 -67.43 -24.32
C LYS A 22 -32.22 -66.53 -25.51
N ASP A 23 -32.98 -65.45 -25.70
CA ASP A 23 -32.77 -64.53 -26.83
C ASP A 23 -31.38 -63.89 -26.80
N LEU A 24 -30.92 -63.45 -25.62
CA LEU A 24 -29.56 -62.94 -25.47
C LEU A 24 -28.51 -64.03 -25.72
N GLY A 25 -28.77 -65.25 -25.22
CA GLY A 25 -27.91 -66.40 -25.45
C GLY A 25 -27.75 -66.72 -26.94
N ASP A 26 -28.86 -66.74 -27.69
CA ASP A 26 -28.88 -66.98 -29.13
C ASP A 26 -28.09 -65.91 -29.89
N LEU A 27 -28.18 -64.64 -29.48
CA LEU A 27 -27.44 -63.51 -30.08
C LEU A 27 -25.92 -63.60 -29.89
N VAL A 28 -25.45 -64.17 -28.78
CA VAL A 28 -24.01 -64.28 -28.47
C VAL A 28 -23.47 -65.71 -28.59
N HIS A 29 -24.28 -66.65 -29.06
CA HIS A 29 -23.97 -68.08 -29.21
C HIS A 29 -23.64 -68.80 -27.88
N TYR A 30 -24.38 -68.47 -26.81
CA TYR A 30 -24.32 -69.14 -25.51
C TYR A 30 -25.69 -69.64 -25.05
N SER A 31 -25.71 -70.67 -24.19
CA SER A 31 -26.97 -71.11 -23.58
C SER A 31 -27.54 -70.07 -22.60
N ASP A 32 -28.86 -70.06 -22.46
CA ASP A 32 -29.61 -69.38 -21.40
C ASP A 32 -29.04 -69.65 -19.99
N LYS A 33 -28.57 -70.87 -19.73
CA LYS A 33 -27.90 -71.25 -18.48
C LYS A 33 -26.59 -70.47 -18.26
N ASN A 34 -25.84 -70.19 -19.32
CA ASN A 34 -24.62 -69.39 -19.22
C ASN A 34 -24.96 -67.93 -18.92
N ILE A 35 -25.97 -67.37 -19.61
CA ILE A 35 -26.49 -66.03 -19.32
C ILE A 35 -26.94 -65.94 -17.85
N SER A 36 -27.69 -66.94 -17.35
CA SER A 36 -28.13 -66.96 -15.95
C SER A 36 -26.97 -67.02 -14.95
N LYS A 37 -25.89 -67.74 -15.25
CA LYS A 37 -24.69 -67.76 -14.39
C LYS A 37 -23.99 -66.41 -14.38
N TRP A 38 -23.93 -65.74 -15.52
CA TRP A 38 -23.33 -64.41 -15.66
C TRP A 38 -24.13 -63.35 -14.90
N GLU A 39 -25.46 -63.38 -15.04
CA GLU A 39 -26.35 -62.46 -14.33
C GLU A 39 -26.28 -62.65 -12.80
N GLN A 40 -26.10 -63.89 -12.34
CA GLN A 40 -25.95 -64.22 -10.92
C GLN A 40 -24.53 -63.95 -10.37
N GLY A 41 -23.60 -63.49 -11.21
CA GLY A 41 -22.20 -63.27 -10.83
C GLY A 41 -21.42 -64.55 -10.50
N LYS A 42 -21.94 -65.73 -10.88
CA LYS A 42 -21.27 -67.03 -10.64
C LYS A 42 -20.10 -67.26 -11.58
N SER A 43 -20.14 -66.65 -12.75
CA SER A 43 -19.05 -66.56 -13.72
C SER A 43 -19.24 -65.30 -14.57
N PHE A 44 -18.27 -64.95 -15.40
CA PHE A 44 -18.43 -63.91 -16.42
C PHE A 44 -17.46 -64.23 -17.57
N PRO A 45 -17.81 -63.94 -18.83
CA PRO A 45 -16.91 -64.20 -19.95
C PRO A 45 -15.61 -63.40 -19.79
N GLN A 46 -14.50 -64.05 -20.14
CA GLN A 46 -13.16 -63.46 -20.09
C GLN A 46 -12.58 -63.23 -21.49
N ASP A 47 -13.14 -63.89 -22.51
CA ASP A 47 -12.69 -63.72 -23.89
C ASP A 47 -13.25 -62.44 -24.50
N ASP A 48 -12.40 -61.75 -25.27
CA ASP A 48 -12.74 -60.47 -25.88
C ASP A 48 -13.89 -60.58 -26.88
N LYS A 49 -14.02 -61.71 -27.56
CA LYS A 49 -15.05 -61.94 -28.57
C LYS A 49 -16.45 -61.90 -27.95
N THR A 50 -16.69 -62.72 -26.93
CA THR A 50 -17.98 -62.80 -26.22
C THR A 50 -18.32 -61.49 -25.52
N LEU A 51 -17.32 -60.80 -24.97
CA LEU A 51 -17.52 -59.49 -24.36
C LEU A 51 -17.93 -58.42 -25.38
N ASN A 52 -17.36 -58.44 -26.59
CA ASN A 52 -17.75 -57.56 -27.68
C ASN A 52 -19.13 -57.92 -28.25
N ASP A 53 -19.42 -59.21 -28.40
CA ASP A 53 -20.73 -59.69 -28.88
C ASP A 53 -21.85 -59.29 -27.91
N LEU A 54 -21.62 -59.42 -26.60
CA LEU A 54 -22.55 -58.92 -25.57
C LEU A 54 -22.72 -57.39 -25.63
N ALA A 55 -21.62 -56.65 -25.77
CA ALA A 55 -21.65 -55.19 -25.88
C ALA A 55 -22.47 -54.73 -27.09
N ALA A 56 -22.24 -55.37 -28.24
CA ALA A 56 -22.96 -55.12 -29.49
C ALA A 56 -24.45 -55.47 -29.39
N ALA A 57 -24.78 -56.66 -28.86
CA ALA A 57 -26.16 -57.11 -28.69
C ALA A 57 -26.99 -56.22 -27.75
N LEU A 58 -26.32 -55.56 -26.79
CA LEU A 58 -26.96 -54.73 -25.77
C LEU A 58 -26.84 -53.22 -26.04
N GLY A 59 -26.11 -52.82 -27.08
CA GLY A 59 -25.92 -51.42 -27.49
C GLY A 59 -25.09 -50.58 -26.52
N VAL A 60 -24.09 -51.17 -25.86
CA VAL A 60 -23.22 -50.50 -24.86
C VAL A 60 -21.74 -50.70 -25.21
N ASP A 61 -20.83 -49.95 -24.57
CA ASP A 61 -19.39 -50.21 -24.71
C ASP A 61 -18.98 -51.42 -23.85
N ARG A 62 -18.01 -52.20 -24.32
CA ARG A 62 -17.42 -53.32 -23.57
C ARG A 62 -16.96 -52.88 -22.18
N LYS A 63 -16.35 -51.69 -22.08
CA LYS A 63 -15.89 -51.12 -20.81
C LYS A 63 -17.06 -50.93 -19.84
N ASP A 64 -18.24 -50.58 -20.32
CA ASP A 64 -19.42 -50.35 -19.48
C ASP A 64 -19.93 -51.66 -18.88
N LEU A 65 -19.95 -52.75 -19.68
CA LEU A 65 -20.23 -54.10 -19.17
C LEU A 65 -19.21 -54.53 -18.11
N LEU A 66 -17.93 -54.29 -18.37
CA LEU A 66 -16.85 -54.65 -17.46
C LEU A 66 -16.82 -53.79 -16.19
N CYS A 67 -17.36 -52.58 -16.22
CA CYS A 67 -17.46 -51.68 -15.06
C CYS A 67 -18.84 -51.70 -14.38
N GLY A 68 -19.77 -52.53 -14.87
CA GLY A 68 -21.14 -52.63 -14.34
C GLY A 68 -21.90 -51.29 -14.43
N GLY A 69 -21.74 -50.57 -15.55
CA GLY A 69 -22.41 -49.29 -15.81
C GLY A 69 -21.88 -48.09 -15.01
N LYS A 70 -20.85 -48.27 -14.18
CA LYS A 70 -20.22 -47.17 -13.44
C LYS A 70 -19.23 -46.44 -14.33
N HIS A 71 -19.68 -45.36 -14.96
CA HIS A 71 -18.75 -44.40 -15.55
C HIS A 71 -18.04 -43.63 -14.44
N SER A 72 -16.73 -43.47 -14.57
CA SER A 72 -15.95 -42.55 -13.73
C SER A 72 -16.57 -41.15 -13.83
N ILE A 73 -16.93 -40.56 -12.70
CA ILE A 73 -17.43 -39.19 -12.62
C ILE A 73 -16.47 -38.21 -13.34
N PHE A 74 -15.17 -38.54 -13.33
CA PHE A 74 -14.10 -37.79 -13.98
C PHE A 74 -14.13 -37.82 -15.52
N GLU A 75 -14.77 -38.80 -16.14
CA GLU A 75 -14.88 -38.91 -17.61
C GLU A 75 -16.08 -38.14 -18.18
N SER A 76 -16.99 -37.68 -17.31
CA SER A 76 -18.18 -36.94 -17.76
C SER A 76 -17.77 -35.60 -18.39
N LYS A 77 -18.39 -35.27 -19.54
CA LYS A 77 -18.22 -33.96 -20.18
C LYS A 77 -18.52 -32.82 -19.20
N ILE A 78 -19.52 -33.01 -18.35
CA ILE A 78 -19.94 -32.05 -17.30
C ILE A 78 -18.79 -31.76 -16.32
N PHE A 79 -18.06 -32.79 -15.87
CA PHE A 79 -16.94 -32.61 -14.95
C PHE A 79 -15.75 -31.89 -15.62
N LYS A 80 -15.44 -32.20 -16.88
CA LYS A 80 -14.40 -31.50 -17.65
C LYS A 80 -14.73 -30.01 -17.85
N PHE A 81 -16.00 -29.69 -18.16
CA PHE A 81 -16.46 -28.29 -18.22
C PHE A 81 -16.41 -27.59 -16.87
N SER A 82 -16.75 -28.29 -15.78
CA SER A 82 -16.67 -27.74 -14.42
C SER A 82 -15.23 -27.40 -14.03
N ILE A 83 -14.26 -28.27 -14.33
CA ILE A 83 -12.83 -27.98 -14.08
C ILE A 83 -12.39 -26.77 -14.90
N LEU A 84 -12.72 -26.73 -16.19
CA LEU A 84 -12.35 -25.62 -17.07
C LEU A 84 -12.93 -24.29 -16.55
N GLY A 85 -14.18 -24.31 -16.08
CA GLY A 85 -14.81 -23.14 -15.46
C GLY A 85 -14.07 -22.65 -14.23
N ILE A 86 -13.67 -23.56 -13.33
CA ILE A 86 -12.89 -23.21 -12.13
C ILE A 86 -11.55 -22.57 -12.53
N VAL A 87 -10.83 -23.13 -13.51
CA VAL A 87 -9.55 -22.58 -13.99
C VAL A 87 -9.72 -21.19 -14.59
N ILE A 88 -10.80 -20.94 -15.34
CA ILE A 88 -11.07 -19.61 -15.90
C ILE A 88 -11.36 -18.61 -14.76
N VAL A 89 -12.18 -18.99 -13.77
CA VAL A 89 -12.49 -18.14 -12.63
C VAL A 89 -11.23 -17.81 -11.83
N THR A 90 -10.33 -18.77 -11.59
CA THR A 90 -9.08 -18.50 -10.88
C THR A 90 -8.18 -17.55 -11.66
N ILE A 91 -8.07 -17.70 -12.99
CA ILE A 91 -7.33 -16.78 -13.85
C ILE A 91 -7.91 -15.36 -13.76
N ILE A 92 -9.24 -15.21 -13.79
CA ILE A 92 -9.91 -13.91 -13.67
C ILE A 92 -9.61 -13.26 -12.32
N VAL A 93 -9.72 -14.02 -11.22
CA VAL A 93 -9.43 -13.51 -9.87
C VAL A 93 -8.00 -13.02 -9.76
N VAL A 94 -7.03 -13.79 -10.29
CA VAL A 94 -5.61 -13.38 -10.32
C VAL A 94 -5.42 -12.12 -11.17
N ALA A 95 -6.04 -12.04 -12.35
CA ALA A 95 -5.95 -10.86 -13.21
C ALA A 95 -6.50 -9.59 -12.53
N VAL A 96 -7.64 -9.69 -11.85
CA VAL A 96 -8.23 -8.58 -11.07
C VAL A 96 -7.27 -8.14 -9.96
N ALA A 97 -6.72 -9.08 -9.20
CA ALA A 97 -5.76 -8.78 -8.12
C ALA A 97 -4.49 -8.07 -8.64
N LEU A 98 -4.05 -8.38 -9.86
CA LEU A 98 -2.92 -7.69 -10.50
C LEU A 98 -3.26 -6.26 -10.94
N ILE A 99 -4.52 -5.99 -11.31
CA ILE A 99 -4.99 -4.67 -11.75
C ILE A 99 -5.21 -3.73 -10.55
N THR A 100 -5.63 -4.26 -9.39
CA THR A 100 -5.86 -3.46 -8.17
C THR A 100 -4.58 -3.07 -7.42
N LYS A 101 -3.40 -3.34 -7.96
CA LYS A 101 -2.12 -2.99 -7.32
C LYS A 101 -1.99 -1.48 -7.10
N THR A 102 -1.74 -1.09 -5.85
CA THR A 102 -1.34 0.26 -5.48
C THR A 102 -0.02 0.61 -6.16
N ARG A 103 0.04 1.78 -6.81
CA ARG A 103 1.26 2.31 -7.41
C ARG A 103 1.75 3.48 -6.57
N VAL A 104 3.01 3.43 -6.19
CA VAL A 104 3.69 4.49 -5.45
C VAL A 104 4.76 5.09 -6.34
N TYR A 105 4.78 6.41 -6.41
CA TYR A 105 5.74 7.18 -7.18
C TYR A 105 6.43 8.18 -6.26
N LEU A 106 7.76 8.28 -6.39
CA LEU A 106 8.50 9.43 -5.90
C LEU A 106 8.37 10.57 -6.91
N ILE A 107 8.05 11.76 -6.42
CA ILE A 107 8.00 12.98 -7.21
C ILE A 107 9.35 13.68 -7.10
N LYS A 108 9.93 14.02 -8.25
CA LYS A 108 11.14 14.84 -8.35
C LYS A 108 10.91 15.98 -9.32
N ALA A 109 11.74 17.00 -9.26
CA ALA A 109 11.81 17.99 -10.34
C ALA A 109 12.62 17.41 -11.51
N ASP A 110 12.25 17.77 -12.74
CA ASP A 110 13.04 17.49 -13.96
C ASP A 110 14.40 18.22 -13.92
N ASN A 111 14.43 19.40 -13.27
CA ASN A 111 15.66 20.12 -13.00
C ASN A 111 16.34 19.61 -11.71
N LYS A 112 17.61 19.19 -11.81
CA LYS A 112 18.41 18.67 -10.70
C LYS A 112 18.73 19.71 -9.61
N ASP A 113 18.70 20.98 -9.96
CA ASP A 113 18.98 22.08 -9.02
C ASP A 113 17.77 22.42 -8.14
N ILE A 114 16.60 21.85 -8.44
CA ILE A 114 15.37 22.03 -7.68
C ILE A 114 15.15 20.81 -6.81
N TYR A 115 15.20 20.99 -5.50
CA TYR A 115 14.91 19.94 -4.55
C TYR A 115 13.42 19.95 -4.17
N ILE A 116 12.78 18.78 -4.26
CA ILE A 116 11.42 18.55 -3.78
C ILE A 116 11.50 17.67 -2.54
N GLU A 117 11.07 18.21 -1.40
CA GLU A 117 11.03 17.51 -0.14
C GLU A 117 9.76 16.66 -0.05
N ASN A 118 9.93 15.37 0.26
CA ASN A 118 8.84 14.41 0.50
C ASN A 118 7.75 14.42 -0.59
N GLY A 119 8.16 14.48 -1.85
CA GLY A 119 7.25 14.36 -2.98
C GLY A 119 6.78 12.94 -3.20
N ASN A 120 5.51 12.64 -2.93
CA ASN A 120 4.92 11.31 -3.08
C ASN A 120 3.58 11.35 -3.84
N TYR A 121 3.40 10.39 -4.73
CA TYR A 121 2.15 10.21 -5.47
C TYR A 121 1.72 8.75 -5.41
N ILE A 122 0.54 8.51 -4.85
CA ILE A 122 -0.01 7.18 -4.58
C ILE A 122 -1.31 7.03 -5.37
N VAL A 123 -1.39 5.97 -6.17
CA VAL A 123 -2.58 5.56 -6.90
C VAL A 123 -3.01 4.19 -6.41
N SER A 124 -4.01 4.16 -5.55
CA SER A 124 -4.63 2.93 -5.04
C SER A 124 -5.84 2.52 -5.89
N HIS A 125 -6.52 1.46 -5.48
CA HIS A 125 -7.84 1.10 -5.99
C HIS A 125 -8.90 2.16 -5.58
N ASP A 126 -8.88 2.59 -4.32
CA ASP A 126 -9.97 3.41 -3.75
C ASP A 126 -9.66 4.91 -3.71
N TYR A 127 -8.39 5.28 -3.75
CA TYR A 127 -7.97 6.66 -3.59
C TYR A 127 -6.74 7.00 -4.42
N VAL A 128 -6.54 8.31 -4.56
CA VAL A 128 -5.34 8.94 -5.10
C VAL A 128 -4.88 9.96 -4.06
N ASN A 129 -3.61 9.92 -3.71
CA ASN A 129 -2.95 10.92 -2.87
C ASN A 129 -1.79 11.52 -3.67
N PHE A 130 -1.75 12.84 -3.75
CA PHE A 130 -0.60 13.61 -4.23
C PHE A 130 -0.14 14.51 -3.10
N SER A 131 1.13 14.40 -2.72
CA SER A 131 1.72 15.21 -1.66
C SER A 131 3.11 15.72 -2.04
N ILE A 132 3.36 16.98 -1.76
CA ILE A 132 4.67 17.64 -1.79
C ILE A 132 4.79 18.46 -0.52
N ASN A 133 5.79 18.18 0.33
CA ASN A 133 5.97 18.89 1.58
C ASN A 133 6.50 20.30 1.34
N TYR A 134 7.59 20.42 0.58
CA TYR A 134 8.23 21.69 0.29
C TYR A 134 9.01 21.60 -1.04
N ILE A 135 9.22 22.73 -1.71
CA ILE A 135 10.12 22.83 -2.86
C ILE A 135 11.11 23.95 -2.58
N ASP A 136 12.40 23.62 -2.61
CA ASP A 136 13.45 24.63 -2.54
C ASP A 136 13.57 25.33 -3.90
N THR A 137 13.16 26.59 -3.92
CA THR A 137 13.12 27.41 -5.14
C THR A 137 14.31 28.35 -5.27
N ASN A 138 15.21 28.39 -4.26
CA ASN A 138 16.27 29.40 -4.14
C ASN A 138 15.75 30.85 -4.31
N ASN A 139 14.46 31.09 -4.05
CA ASN A 139 13.79 32.37 -4.23
C ASN A 139 13.18 32.81 -2.90
N SER A 140 13.64 33.96 -2.39
CA SER A 140 13.20 34.51 -1.11
C SER A 140 11.94 35.37 -1.19
N ASN A 141 11.36 35.56 -2.38
CA ASN A 141 10.15 36.34 -2.55
C ASN A 141 8.93 35.62 -1.95
N GLU A 142 7.99 36.41 -1.41
CA GLU A 142 6.76 35.86 -0.85
C GLU A 142 5.90 35.22 -1.96
N ILE A 143 5.44 33.99 -1.72
CA ILE A 143 4.57 33.24 -2.62
C ILE A 143 3.18 33.88 -2.63
N GLU A 144 2.68 34.19 -3.82
CA GLU A 144 1.30 34.61 -4.05
C GLU A 144 0.39 33.38 -4.24
N SER A 145 0.82 32.44 -5.10
CA SER A 145 0.06 31.22 -5.37
C SER A 145 0.95 30.07 -5.87
N ILE A 146 0.48 28.86 -5.63
CA ILE A 146 1.03 27.60 -6.10
C ILE A 146 -0.07 26.87 -6.84
N GLU A 147 0.16 26.54 -8.10
CA GLU A 147 -0.83 25.96 -9.00
C GLU A 147 -0.31 24.64 -9.58
N LEU A 148 -1.06 23.55 -9.39
CA LEU A 148 -0.75 22.24 -9.96
C LEU A 148 -1.50 22.07 -11.29
N TYR A 149 -0.76 21.87 -12.38
CA TYR A 149 -1.30 21.64 -13.71
C TYR A 149 -0.98 20.26 -14.24
N LYS A 150 -1.94 19.67 -14.96
CA LYS A 150 -1.73 18.53 -15.85
C LYS A 150 -1.98 18.97 -17.28
N TYR A 151 -1.07 18.62 -18.19
CA TYR A 151 -1.22 18.90 -19.61
C TYR A 151 -1.79 17.69 -20.34
N VAL A 152 -2.97 17.85 -20.92
CA VAL A 152 -3.62 16.83 -21.76
C VAL A 152 -3.70 17.38 -23.17
N ASN A 153 -3.08 16.71 -24.15
CA ASN A 153 -2.98 17.20 -25.54
C ASN A 153 -2.45 18.65 -25.61
N ASN A 154 -1.38 18.93 -24.85
CA ASN A 154 -0.76 20.26 -24.69
C ASN A 154 -1.67 21.36 -24.10
N LYS A 155 -2.87 21.04 -23.62
CA LYS A 155 -3.75 22.00 -22.93
C LYS A 155 -3.59 21.87 -21.42
N PRO A 156 -3.30 22.96 -20.68
CA PRO A 156 -3.18 22.92 -19.23
C PRO A 156 -4.55 22.73 -18.58
N VAL A 157 -4.64 21.80 -17.65
CA VAL A 157 -5.79 21.57 -16.77
C VAL A 157 -5.35 21.86 -15.35
N LEU A 158 -5.93 22.89 -14.72
CA LEU A 158 -5.68 23.19 -13.31
C LEU A 158 -6.28 22.09 -12.43
N LEU A 159 -5.45 21.48 -11.59
CA LEU A 159 -5.85 20.39 -10.70
C LEU A 159 -6.07 20.88 -9.27
N HIS A 160 -5.25 21.82 -8.83
CA HIS A 160 -5.27 22.38 -7.48
C HIS A 160 -4.57 23.74 -7.44
N ARG A 161 -5.01 24.61 -6.53
CA ARG A 161 -4.36 25.89 -6.22
C ARG A 161 -4.32 26.08 -4.71
N THR A 162 -3.15 26.47 -4.20
CA THR A 162 -2.91 26.88 -2.81
C THR A 162 -2.01 28.13 -2.82
N ASN A 163 -1.72 28.71 -1.66
CA ASN A 163 -0.80 29.83 -1.49
C ASN A 163 0.39 29.51 -0.58
N SER A 164 0.43 28.31 -0.01
CA SER A 164 1.53 27.83 0.80
C SER A 164 1.73 26.33 0.63
N PHE A 165 2.93 25.88 0.96
CA PHE A 165 3.22 24.48 1.22
C PHE A 165 2.60 24.03 2.58
N PRO A 166 2.34 22.72 2.77
CA PRO A 166 2.49 21.64 1.80
C PRO A 166 1.37 21.63 0.75
N ILE A 167 1.61 20.98 -0.39
CA ILE A 167 0.57 20.63 -1.36
C ILE A 167 0.12 19.21 -1.04
N ASP A 168 -1.00 19.03 -0.33
CA ASP A 168 -1.55 17.71 -0.02
C ASP A 168 -2.97 17.56 -0.59
N ILE A 169 -3.14 16.57 -1.48
CA ILE A 169 -4.38 16.36 -2.21
C ILE A 169 -4.78 14.88 -2.12
N TYR A 170 -5.76 14.62 -1.27
CA TYR A 170 -6.43 13.33 -1.20
C TYR A 170 -7.76 13.36 -1.96
N LYS A 171 -7.97 12.40 -2.88
CA LYS A 171 -9.26 12.19 -3.54
C LYS A 171 -9.61 10.71 -3.64
N ARG A 172 -10.87 10.38 -3.39
CA ARG A 172 -11.41 9.06 -3.75
C ARG A 172 -11.29 8.84 -5.26
N LYS A 173 -10.88 7.64 -5.67
CA LYS A 173 -10.75 7.31 -7.08
C LYS A 173 -12.14 7.24 -7.71
N SER A 174 -12.33 7.97 -8.81
CA SER A 174 -13.52 7.94 -9.64
C SER A 174 -13.10 8.14 -11.09
N GLU A 175 -13.95 7.77 -12.05
CA GLU A 175 -13.65 7.93 -13.49
C GLU A 175 -13.36 9.39 -13.88
N LYS A 176 -13.84 10.37 -13.11
CA LYS A 176 -13.61 11.80 -13.31
C LYS A 176 -12.39 12.34 -12.57
N ASN A 177 -11.67 11.50 -11.82
CA ASN A 177 -10.52 11.96 -11.03
C ASN A 177 -9.33 12.26 -11.93
N SER A 178 -9.15 13.54 -12.25
CA SER A 178 -8.05 14.06 -13.06
C SER A 178 -6.66 13.86 -12.45
N LEU A 179 -6.57 13.46 -11.17
CA LEU A 179 -5.31 13.13 -10.49
C LEU A 179 -4.89 11.67 -10.67
N ALA A 180 -5.71 10.78 -11.24
CA ALA A 180 -5.40 9.33 -11.23
C ALA A 180 -4.29 8.90 -12.21
N ASP A 181 -3.89 9.78 -13.12
CA ASP A 181 -3.01 9.48 -14.25
C ASP A 181 -1.88 10.51 -14.43
N LEU A 182 -1.50 11.23 -13.37
CA LEU A 182 -0.45 12.26 -13.42
C LEU A 182 0.86 11.73 -14.00
N ALA A 183 1.28 10.53 -13.60
CA ALA A 183 2.49 9.89 -14.10
C ALA A 183 2.50 9.57 -15.61
N ARG A 184 1.36 9.73 -16.31
CA ARG A 184 1.25 9.52 -17.77
C ARG A 184 1.22 10.83 -18.56
N HIS A 185 1.19 11.97 -17.87
CA HIS A 185 1.04 13.28 -18.48
C HIS A 185 2.11 14.23 -17.95
N THR A 186 2.44 15.25 -18.73
CA THR A 186 3.26 16.35 -18.23
C THR A 186 2.52 17.04 -17.09
N THR A 187 3.12 17.02 -15.90
CA THR A 187 2.58 17.65 -14.70
C THR A 187 3.54 18.72 -14.23
N VAL A 188 3.03 19.92 -13.92
CA VAL A 188 3.83 21.10 -13.59
C VAL A 188 3.27 21.75 -12.34
N VAL A 189 4.15 22.13 -11.41
CA VAL A 189 3.84 23.05 -10.32
C VAL A 189 4.30 24.44 -10.75
N LYS A 190 3.37 25.37 -10.86
CA LYS A 190 3.65 26.79 -11.13
C LYS A 190 3.57 27.57 -9.82
N ILE A 191 4.65 28.24 -9.45
CA ILE A 191 4.73 29.12 -8.28
C ILE A 191 4.75 30.56 -8.77
N LYS A 192 3.81 31.39 -8.31
CA LYS A 192 3.75 32.83 -8.57
C LYS A 192 4.12 33.57 -7.30
N TYR A 193 4.95 34.58 -7.44
CA TYR A 193 5.43 35.40 -6.33
C TYR A 193 4.79 36.79 -6.38
N LYS A 194 4.68 37.46 -5.23
CA LYS A 194 4.08 38.80 -5.14
C LYS A 194 4.80 39.89 -5.93
N ASN A 195 6.06 39.66 -6.31
CA ASN A 195 6.83 40.55 -7.17
C ASN A 195 6.56 40.34 -8.68
N ASN A 196 5.50 39.59 -9.03
CA ASN A 196 5.12 39.20 -10.39
C ASN A 196 6.09 38.24 -11.10
N SER A 197 7.09 37.68 -10.41
CA SER A 197 7.89 36.58 -10.96
C SER A 197 7.11 35.26 -10.88
N GLU A 198 7.36 34.36 -11.84
CA GLU A 198 6.78 33.02 -11.86
C GLU A 198 7.88 31.97 -12.06
N MET A 199 7.66 30.78 -11.51
CA MET A 199 8.56 29.63 -11.63
C MET A 199 7.75 28.38 -11.98
N ASP A 200 8.13 27.71 -13.08
CA ASP A 200 7.51 26.47 -13.54
C ASP A 200 8.39 25.27 -13.25
N ILE A 201 7.87 24.34 -12.46
CA ILE A 201 8.59 23.14 -12.01
C ILE A 201 7.89 21.93 -12.60
N LYS A 202 8.50 21.34 -13.63
CA LYS A 202 8.02 20.10 -14.21
C LYS A 202 8.33 18.92 -13.28
N LEU A 203 7.33 18.10 -13.02
CA LEU A 203 7.42 16.95 -12.14
C LEU A 203 7.75 15.67 -12.91
N GLU A 204 8.66 14.88 -12.34
CA GLU A 204 8.97 13.51 -12.74
C GLU A 204 8.42 12.52 -11.71
N PHE A 205 7.82 11.43 -12.20
CA PHE A 205 7.24 10.38 -11.35
C PHE A 205 8.04 9.09 -11.49
N LYS A 206 8.89 8.79 -10.51
CA LYS A 206 9.66 7.55 -10.49
C LYS A 206 8.84 6.46 -9.78
N ASN A 207 8.37 5.47 -10.55
CA ASN A 207 7.67 4.32 -9.99
C ASN A 207 8.61 3.50 -9.10
N ILE A 208 8.20 3.25 -7.86
CA ILE A 208 8.90 2.32 -6.99
C ILE A 208 8.38 0.93 -7.34
N LYS A 209 9.15 0.13 -8.09
CA LYS A 209 8.80 -1.27 -8.32
C LYS A 209 8.74 -1.98 -6.97
N SER A 210 7.60 -2.62 -6.70
CA SER A 210 7.27 -3.36 -5.47
C SER A 210 8.28 -4.45 -5.06
N ASP A 211 9.29 -4.75 -5.89
CA ASP A 211 10.32 -5.77 -5.62
C ASP A 211 11.44 -5.26 -4.69
N TYR A 212 11.49 -3.94 -4.42
CA TYR A 212 12.38 -3.35 -3.40
C TYR A 212 11.77 -3.38 -1.99
N ALA A 213 10.58 -3.97 -1.81
CA ALA A 213 9.92 -4.00 -0.51
C ALA A 213 10.62 -4.90 0.54
N ASN A 214 11.62 -5.71 0.18
CA ASN A 214 12.08 -6.80 1.04
C ASN A 214 13.49 -6.75 1.66
N GLU A 215 14.40 -5.83 1.32
CA GLU A 215 15.69 -5.79 2.05
C GLU A 215 16.18 -4.38 2.44
N GLU A 216 15.82 -3.31 1.73
CA GLU A 216 16.10 -1.93 2.19
C GLU A 216 14.86 -1.19 2.72
N ASN A 217 13.67 -1.77 2.60
CA ASN A 217 12.40 -1.15 3.03
C ASN A 217 11.82 -1.72 4.32
N LYS A 218 12.53 -2.61 5.03
CA LYS A 218 12.21 -2.92 6.44
C LYS A 218 12.56 -1.76 7.39
N SER A 219 13.38 -0.80 6.95
CA SER A 219 13.74 0.41 7.70
C SER A 219 13.10 1.70 7.16
N VAL A 220 12.43 1.67 5.99
CA VAL A 220 11.95 2.90 5.32
C VAL A 220 10.47 2.84 4.88
N MET A 221 9.80 1.68 4.91
CA MET A 221 8.33 1.60 4.68
C MET A 221 7.49 1.38 5.95
N SER A 222 8.10 1.27 7.13
CA SER A 222 7.40 1.20 8.42
C SER A 222 7.32 2.55 9.18
N ALA A 223 7.79 3.64 8.59
CA ALA A 223 7.76 4.98 9.16
C ALA A 223 7.37 5.95 8.03
N ASN A 224 6.25 6.66 7.97
CA ASN A 224 5.19 6.92 8.92
C ASN A 224 3.94 7.36 8.14
N LEU A 225 2.79 6.77 8.47
CA LEU A 225 1.59 7.53 8.80
C LEU A 225 0.85 6.62 9.82
N TYR A 226 0.95 6.97 11.11
CA TYR A 226 0.28 6.35 12.27
C TYR A 226 0.95 5.14 12.96
N SER A 227 2.28 5.05 13.04
CA SER A 227 2.91 4.32 14.17
C SER A 227 3.32 5.32 15.25
N GLU A 228 2.96 5.02 16.50
CA GLU A 228 3.50 5.75 17.66
C GLU A 228 5.04 5.58 17.64
N PRO A 229 5.81 6.67 17.79
CA PRO A 229 7.27 6.60 17.71
C PRO A 229 7.81 5.73 18.86
N GLU A 230 8.73 4.83 18.54
CA GLU A 230 9.31 3.88 19.51
C GLU A 230 10.44 4.52 20.35
N SER A 231 10.92 5.70 19.95
CA SER A 231 11.94 6.46 20.68
C SER A 231 11.77 7.98 20.55
N VAL A 232 12.48 8.73 21.41
CA VAL A 232 12.50 10.20 21.35
C VAL A 232 13.12 10.69 20.05
N GLU A 233 14.15 10.01 19.57
CA GLU A 233 14.85 10.29 18.31
C GLU A 233 13.92 10.11 17.11
N GLU A 234 13.12 9.04 17.12
CA GLU A 234 12.12 8.80 16.07
C GLU A 234 11.03 9.87 16.13
N TYR A 235 10.52 10.21 17.32
CA TYR A 235 9.55 11.27 17.51
C TYR A 235 10.06 12.62 16.96
N LEU A 236 11.29 13.00 17.28
CA LEU A 236 11.91 14.24 16.79
C LEU A 236 12.10 14.22 15.27
N SER A 237 12.49 13.08 14.71
CA SER A 237 12.63 12.91 13.26
C SER A 237 11.29 13.07 12.54
N GLN A 238 10.22 12.47 13.07
CA GLN A 238 8.84 12.64 12.56
C GLN A 238 8.37 14.10 12.60
N LEU A 239 8.86 14.86 13.60
CA LEU A 239 8.59 16.28 13.77
C LEU A 239 9.41 17.19 12.86
N GLY A 240 10.30 16.64 12.02
CA GLY A 240 11.14 17.37 11.07
C GLY A 240 12.44 17.89 11.69
N PHE A 241 12.92 17.30 12.78
CA PHE A 241 14.28 17.54 13.26
C PHE A 241 15.27 16.67 12.48
N THR A 242 16.43 17.22 12.17
CA THR A 242 17.54 16.52 11.54
C THR A 242 18.63 16.25 12.56
N GLU A 243 19.21 15.06 12.54
CA GLU A 243 20.37 14.72 13.36
C GLU A 243 21.60 15.56 12.94
N ASP A 244 22.20 16.24 13.91
CA ASP A 244 23.47 16.95 13.81
C ASP A 244 24.36 16.56 14.99
N SER A 245 25.33 15.69 14.70
CA SER A 245 26.34 15.18 15.63
C SER A 245 25.73 14.50 16.88
N ASN A 246 25.54 15.24 17.98
CA ASN A 246 24.97 14.74 19.24
C ASN A 246 23.66 15.46 19.60
N SER A 247 23.00 16.03 18.60
CA SER A 247 21.77 16.79 18.74
C SER A 247 20.83 16.58 17.57
N TYR A 248 19.56 16.87 17.79
CA TYR A 248 18.53 16.95 16.78
C TYR A 248 18.18 18.42 16.62
N ILE A 249 18.29 18.96 15.42
CA ILE A 249 18.08 20.39 15.13
C ILE A 249 16.94 20.54 14.13
N LYS A 250 16.05 21.49 14.37
CA LYS A 250 15.01 21.92 13.46
C LYS A 250 15.13 23.42 13.22
N LYS A 251 15.43 23.80 11.98
CA LYS A 251 15.38 25.19 11.54
C LYS A 251 13.92 25.56 11.26
N ILE A 252 13.38 26.54 11.98
CA ILE A 252 12.02 27.04 11.77
C ILE A 252 12.02 28.05 10.63
N ASN A 253 13.00 28.95 10.64
CA ASN A 253 13.29 29.92 9.58
C ASN A 253 14.76 30.36 9.70
N ASP A 254 15.17 31.38 8.93
CA ASP A 254 16.56 31.86 8.95
C ASP A 254 17.04 32.42 10.29
N GLU A 255 16.13 32.90 11.12
CA GLU A 255 16.43 33.51 12.42
C GLU A 255 16.20 32.55 13.60
N ILE A 256 15.35 31.53 13.43
CA ILE A 256 14.86 30.71 14.54
C ILE A 256 15.18 29.23 14.32
N SER A 257 15.81 28.62 15.32
CA SER A 257 16.03 27.18 15.36
C SER A 257 15.75 26.59 16.73
N VAL A 258 15.30 25.35 16.75
CA VAL A 258 15.09 24.57 17.97
C VAL A 258 16.00 23.35 17.90
N SER A 259 16.65 23.01 19.01
CA SER A 259 17.43 21.79 19.11
C SER A 259 17.20 21.02 20.40
N TYR A 260 17.40 19.71 20.32
CA TYR A 260 17.39 18.78 21.41
C TYR A 260 18.74 18.07 21.45
N ASN A 261 19.33 17.85 22.62
CA ASN A 261 20.59 17.10 22.73
C ASN A 261 20.49 15.93 23.70
N ASN A 262 21.48 15.04 23.64
CA ASN A 262 21.58 13.86 24.51
C ASN A 262 21.78 14.19 26.00
N SER A 263 21.91 15.47 26.38
CA SER A 263 21.92 15.93 27.77
C SER A 263 20.52 16.25 28.31
N ASN A 264 19.44 15.77 27.67
CA ASN A 264 18.06 16.06 28.05
C ASN A 264 17.75 17.58 28.09
N LEU A 265 18.32 18.32 27.14
CA LEU A 265 18.16 19.78 27.03
C LEU A 265 17.50 20.15 25.69
N LEU A 266 16.45 20.95 25.78
CA LEU A 266 15.90 21.66 24.63
C LEU A 266 16.47 23.08 24.56
N LYS A 267 16.75 23.55 23.35
CA LYS A 267 17.30 24.87 23.08
C LYS A 267 16.47 25.56 22.01
N LEU A 268 16.16 26.83 22.20
CA LEU A 268 15.61 27.72 21.17
C LEU A 268 16.62 28.85 20.94
N ASP A 269 17.11 28.96 19.72
CA ASP A 269 17.95 30.06 19.28
C ASP A 269 17.13 30.98 18.39
N ILE A 270 17.15 32.28 18.72
CA ILE A 270 16.61 33.38 17.92
C ILE A 270 17.77 34.33 17.64
N GLU A 271 18.24 34.36 16.41
CA GLU A 271 19.42 35.10 15.99
C GLU A 271 19.09 35.96 14.78
N ASN A 272 19.43 37.25 14.87
CA ASN A 272 19.43 38.16 13.74
C ASN A 272 20.73 38.99 13.75
N GLU A 273 20.84 39.93 12.81
CA GLU A 273 22.04 40.78 12.65
C GLU A 273 22.42 41.60 13.91
N ASN A 274 21.49 41.82 14.84
CA ASN A 274 21.67 42.71 15.98
C ASN A 274 21.75 41.98 17.32
N TYR A 275 21.09 40.84 17.47
CA TYR A 275 21.09 40.09 18.72
C TYR A 275 20.99 38.57 18.50
N LYS A 276 21.53 37.84 19.47
CA LYS A 276 21.35 36.40 19.62
C LYS A 276 20.72 36.11 20.97
N THR A 277 19.55 35.52 20.95
CA THR A 277 18.80 35.09 22.14
C THR A 277 18.74 33.58 22.17
N THR A 278 19.20 32.98 23.26
CA THR A 278 19.18 31.53 23.47
C THR A 278 18.38 31.20 24.72
N TYR A 279 17.37 30.36 24.57
CA TYR A 279 16.65 29.73 25.68
C TYR A 279 17.11 28.28 25.82
N LYS A 280 17.47 27.86 27.03
CA LYS A 280 17.85 26.49 27.39
C LYS A 280 16.87 25.94 28.40
N LEU A 281 16.06 24.97 28.00
CA LEU A 281 15.05 24.32 28.82
C LEU A 281 15.50 22.91 29.21
N TYR A 282 15.59 22.66 30.51
CA TYR A 282 15.95 21.35 31.05
C TYR A 282 14.67 20.49 31.17
N LEU A 283 14.72 19.25 30.68
CA LEU A 283 13.56 18.36 30.69
C LEU A 283 13.17 17.89 32.10
N GLU A 284 14.16 17.61 32.96
CA GLU A 284 13.97 16.96 34.27
C GLU A 284 13.65 17.92 35.41
N ILE A 285 13.89 19.22 35.23
CA ILE A 285 13.68 20.24 36.25
C ILE A 285 12.86 21.41 35.70
N ASP A 286 12.18 22.14 36.58
CA ASP A 286 11.41 23.35 36.21
C ASP A 286 12.34 24.57 36.07
N LYS A 287 13.32 24.47 35.17
CA LYS A 287 14.32 25.50 34.95
C LYS A 287 14.49 25.78 33.46
N MET A 288 14.47 27.07 33.12
CA MET A 288 14.84 27.57 31.81
C MET A 288 15.88 28.68 32.00
N VAL A 289 16.91 28.71 31.16
CA VAL A 289 17.95 29.75 31.20
C VAL A 289 17.87 30.53 29.90
N LEU A 290 17.80 31.85 30.02
CA LEU A 290 17.84 32.80 28.92
C LEU A 290 19.22 33.44 28.86
N THR A 291 19.85 33.45 27.69
CA THR A 291 21.07 34.20 27.39
C THR A 291 20.78 35.12 26.21
N LYS A 292 20.93 36.44 26.40
CA LYS A 292 20.84 37.45 25.34
C LYS A 292 22.22 38.04 25.08
N ILE A 293 22.65 38.03 23.82
CA ILE A 293 23.93 38.58 23.35
C ILE A 293 23.62 39.69 22.35
N ASP A 294 24.09 40.90 22.62
CA ASP A 294 24.05 42.01 21.66
C ASP A 294 25.23 41.88 20.70
N ALA A 295 24.97 41.76 19.40
CA ALA A 295 25.98 41.47 18.38
C ALA A 295 26.94 42.65 18.14
N ARG A 296 26.55 43.87 18.50
CA ARG A 296 27.36 45.09 18.28
C ARG A 296 28.28 45.37 19.46
N THR A 297 27.79 45.15 20.67
CA THR A 297 28.48 45.48 21.92
C THR A 297 29.09 44.28 22.61
N TRP A 298 28.78 43.06 22.15
CA TRP A 298 29.14 41.79 22.77
C TRP A 298 28.70 41.68 24.24
N ARG A 299 27.70 42.47 24.64
CA ARG A 299 27.13 42.42 25.98
C ARG A 299 26.28 41.16 26.12
N ILE A 300 26.54 40.42 27.18
CA ILE A 300 25.82 39.19 27.52
C ILE A 300 24.94 39.47 28.73
N LYS A 301 23.67 39.07 28.66
CA LYS A 301 22.72 39.10 29.77
C LYS A 301 22.16 37.70 29.95
N ASP A 302 22.29 37.17 31.16
CA ASP A 302 21.72 35.89 31.55
C ASP A 302 20.58 36.08 32.55
N ASP A 303 19.46 35.39 32.33
CA ASP A 303 18.31 35.37 33.23
C ASP A 303 17.89 33.92 33.51
N ASN A 304 17.53 33.61 34.76
CA ASN A 304 16.92 32.33 35.12
C ASN A 304 15.40 32.49 35.09
N LEU A 305 14.74 31.63 34.32
CA LEU A 305 13.30 31.59 34.13
C LEU A 305 12.72 30.30 34.73
N VAL A 306 11.47 30.38 35.16
CA VAL A 306 10.69 29.24 35.66
C VAL A 306 9.83 28.75 34.51
N ALA A 307 10.03 27.50 34.07
CA ALA A 307 9.40 26.99 32.84
C ALA A 307 7.87 26.85 33.00
N SER A 308 7.39 26.50 34.19
CA SER A 308 5.96 26.40 34.53
C SER A 308 5.16 27.69 34.43
N LYS A 309 5.82 28.85 34.23
CA LYS A 309 5.13 30.12 33.95
C LYS A 309 4.61 30.23 32.52
N TYR A 310 5.08 29.40 31.61
CA TYR A 310 4.75 29.43 30.19
C TYR A 310 3.77 28.31 29.85
N THR A 311 2.83 28.59 28.94
CA THR A 311 1.84 27.62 28.48
C THR A 311 2.34 26.85 27.27
N ALA A 312 2.15 25.54 27.25
CA ALA A 312 2.47 24.69 26.09
C ALA A 312 1.66 25.10 24.86
N ILE A 313 2.33 25.28 23.72
CA ILE A 313 1.71 25.62 22.43
C ILE A 313 2.17 24.64 21.36
N ASP A 314 1.20 23.99 20.71
CA ASP A 314 1.43 23.11 19.58
C ASP A 314 1.56 23.92 18.28
N CYS A 315 2.80 24.31 17.94
CA CYS A 315 3.05 25.10 16.73
C CYS A 315 2.76 24.36 15.41
N TYR A 316 2.44 23.05 15.46
CA TYR A 316 1.97 22.31 14.29
C TYR A 316 0.49 22.55 13.99
N LYS A 317 -0.31 22.86 15.03
CA LYS A 317 -1.73 23.17 14.89
C LYS A 317 -2.00 24.66 14.78
N THR A 318 -1.16 25.48 15.41
CA THR A 318 -1.33 26.93 15.45
C THR A 318 -0.03 27.59 15.01
N LYS A 319 -0.11 28.53 14.06
CA LYS A 319 1.08 29.22 13.56
C LYS A 319 1.67 30.10 14.66
N CYS A 320 2.87 29.78 15.13
CA CYS A 320 3.64 30.58 16.07
C CYS A 320 4.39 31.70 15.34
N ASN A 321 4.35 32.91 15.87
CA ASN A 321 4.86 34.13 15.22
C ASN A 321 5.72 35.00 16.15
N ASN A 322 5.69 34.79 17.46
CA ASN A 322 6.42 35.62 18.41
C ASN A 322 7.26 34.79 19.42
N GLU A 323 8.18 35.47 20.11
CA GLU A 323 9.12 34.87 21.07
C GLU A 323 8.40 34.05 22.16
N GLU A 324 7.31 34.56 22.72
CA GLU A 324 6.54 33.89 23.77
C GLU A 324 5.87 32.60 23.27
N GLU A 325 5.34 32.60 22.04
CA GLU A 325 4.77 31.42 21.40
C GLU A 325 5.81 30.33 21.13
N TYR A 326 7.03 30.71 20.73
CA TYR A 326 8.14 29.77 20.57
C TYR A 326 8.68 29.23 21.90
N ILE A 327 8.59 30.02 22.99
CA ILE A 327 8.83 29.49 24.34
C ILE A 327 7.73 28.47 24.69
N GLY A 328 6.46 28.76 24.38
CA GLY A 328 5.37 27.81 24.54
C GLY A 328 5.57 26.52 23.74
N TYR A 329 6.18 26.61 22.55
CA TYR A 329 6.57 25.46 21.75
C TYR A 329 7.64 24.59 22.43
N LEU A 330 8.65 25.21 23.06
CA LEU A 330 9.63 24.49 23.87
C LEU A 330 8.97 23.70 25.01
N ILE A 331 7.98 24.30 25.69
CA ILE A 331 7.21 23.62 26.75
C ILE A 331 6.43 22.43 26.17
N PHE A 332 5.75 22.62 25.03
CA PHE A 332 5.04 21.54 24.35
C PHE A 332 5.95 20.36 23.99
N LEU A 333 7.13 20.63 23.42
CA LEU A 333 8.12 19.60 23.11
C LEU A 333 8.62 18.90 24.36
N LYS A 334 8.90 19.65 25.45
CA LYS A 334 9.30 19.08 26.74
C LYS A 334 8.26 18.09 27.26
N ASP A 335 6.98 18.47 27.26
CA ASP A 335 5.91 17.63 27.78
C ASP A 335 5.77 16.34 26.96
N LYS A 336 5.91 16.43 25.64
CA LYS A 336 5.87 15.27 24.74
C LYS A 336 7.06 14.34 24.91
N ILE A 337 8.28 14.87 24.95
CA ILE A 337 9.49 14.07 25.16
C ILE A 337 9.43 13.37 26.53
N ASN A 338 9.01 14.08 27.58
CA ASN A 338 8.85 13.50 28.92
C ASN A 338 7.75 12.43 28.97
N SER A 339 6.72 12.51 28.12
CA SER A 339 5.70 11.45 27.98
C SER A 339 6.31 10.18 27.40
N PHE A 340 7.06 10.30 26.30
CA PHE A 340 7.73 9.15 25.66
C PHE A 340 8.76 8.49 26.58
N GLN A 341 9.57 9.28 27.29
CA GLN A 341 10.56 8.74 28.23
C GLN A 341 9.93 8.00 29.43
N LYS A 342 8.65 8.24 29.75
CA LYS A 342 7.91 7.51 30.79
C LYS A 342 7.26 6.23 30.31
N GLU A 343 6.89 6.15 29.03
CA GLU A 343 6.25 4.97 28.44
C GLU A 343 7.26 3.86 28.08
N ILE A 344 8.54 4.22 27.90
CA ILE A 344 9.63 3.29 27.56
C ILE A 344 10.31 2.68 28.82
N LYS A 345 10.02 3.19 30.03
CA LYS A 345 10.50 2.65 31.32
C LYS A 345 9.46 1.75 31.95
#